data_AF-A0A117KF08-F1
#
_entry.id   AF-A0A117KF08-F1
#
_cell.length_a   1.000
_cell.length_b   1.000
_cell.length_c   1.000
_cell.angle_alpha   90.00
_cell.angle_beta   90.00
_cell.angle_gamma   90.00
#
_symmetry.space_group_name_H-M   'P 1'
#
loop_
_entity.id
_entity.type
_entity.pdbx_description
1 polymer ?
#
loop_
_entity_poly.entity_id
_entity_poly.type
_entity_poly.pdbx_seq_one_letter_code
_entity_poly.pdbx_strand_id
1 'polypeptide(L)'
;MCRYAVISYKPHYACFNCQKTFKRRLKKDIKEGKEFTYEAKCPECGQLMANMGFDFESPKKDDARKWEHIKSLYSVGITFHSCGCSGPGYIPNSKEKLQEYFQDLKGKYLKNMDFWRTRTEPTNNRERDRDWDKNWVELGSVTRKHREIIKNQEGIDFWLERVKEIESKINLIK
;
A
#
# COMPACT_ATOMS: atom_id res chain seq x y z
N MET A 1 -6.92 1.83 -22.39
CA MET A 1 -7.92 2.68 -21.71
C MET A 1 -8.13 2.16 -20.30
N CYS A 2 -8.20 3.04 -19.29
CA CYS A 2 -8.44 2.68 -17.89
C CYS A 2 -9.87 2.15 -17.72
N ARG A 3 -10.01 0.87 -17.33
CA ARG A 3 -11.31 0.20 -17.15
C ARG A 3 -12.22 0.95 -16.17
N TYR A 4 -11.62 1.56 -15.14
CA TYR A 4 -12.34 2.31 -14.11
C TYR A 4 -12.63 3.77 -14.46
N ALA A 5 -12.02 4.31 -15.51
CA ALA A 5 -12.31 5.67 -15.98
C ALA A 5 -13.64 5.75 -16.76
N VAL A 6 -14.08 4.63 -17.36
CA VAL A 6 -15.27 4.57 -18.21
C VAL A 6 -16.45 3.90 -17.49
N ILE A 7 -16.17 2.99 -16.54
CA ILE A 7 -17.18 2.24 -15.81
C ILE A 7 -16.97 2.43 -14.31
N SER A 8 -18.03 2.86 -13.64
CA SER A 8 -18.05 2.97 -12.19
C SER A 8 -18.19 1.58 -11.56
N TYR A 9 -17.06 1.04 -11.11
CA TYR A 9 -16.95 -0.23 -10.40
C TYR A 9 -17.30 -0.10 -8.91
N LYS A 10 -17.78 -1.20 -8.34
CA LYS A 10 -18.10 -1.29 -6.90
C LYS A 10 -16.92 -1.91 -6.18
N PRO A 11 -16.42 -1.30 -5.09
CA PRO A 11 -15.42 -1.94 -4.27
C PRO A 11 -16.02 -3.20 -3.61
N HIS A 12 -15.19 -4.22 -3.51
CA HIS A 12 -15.50 -5.47 -2.85
C HIS A 12 -15.12 -5.34 -1.38
N TYR A 13 -16.04 -5.73 -0.51
CA TYR A 13 -15.82 -5.76 0.93
C TYR A 13 -15.80 -7.19 1.43
N ALA A 14 -14.86 -7.52 2.32
CA ALA A 14 -14.71 -8.83 2.92
C ALA A 14 -15.09 -8.82 4.41
N CYS A 15 -15.90 -9.78 4.83
CA CYS A 15 -16.10 -10.10 6.24
C CYS A 15 -15.29 -11.35 6.57
N PHE A 16 -14.21 -11.20 7.34
CA PHE A 16 -13.33 -12.32 7.69
C PHE A 16 -13.97 -13.29 8.69
N ASN A 17 -14.93 -12.83 9.50
CA ASN A 17 -15.63 -13.68 10.46
C ASN A 17 -16.63 -14.62 9.75
N CYS A 18 -17.35 -14.10 8.76
CA CYS A 18 -18.34 -14.87 8.00
C CYS A 18 -17.78 -15.52 6.73
N GLN A 19 -16.54 -15.17 6.35
CA GLN A 19 -15.89 -15.61 5.11
C GLN A 19 -16.76 -15.32 3.88
N LYS A 20 -17.28 -14.09 3.81
CA LYS A 20 -18.18 -13.62 2.75
C LYS A 20 -17.74 -12.28 2.20
N THR A 21 -18.04 -12.07 0.91
CA THR A 21 -17.77 -10.83 0.20
C THR A 21 -19.06 -10.18 -0.26
N PHE A 22 -19.15 -8.87 -0.11
CA PHE A 22 -20.28 -8.08 -0.55
C PHE A 22 -19.80 -6.88 -1.37
N LYS A 23 -20.54 -6.55 -2.43
CA LYS A 23 -20.35 -5.32 -3.20
C LYS A 23 -21.28 -4.27 -2.62
N ARG A 24 -20.73 -3.14 -2.19
CA ARG A 24 -21.57 -2.04 -1.69
C ARG A 24 -22.27 -1.34 -2.86
N ARG A 25 -23.56 -1.03 -2.70
CA ARG A 25 -24.29 -0.17 -3.64
C ARG A 25 -23.63 1.20 -3.68
N LEU A 26 -23.46 1.75 -4.88
CA LEU A 26 -22.92 3.09 -5.07
C LEU A 26 -24.03 4.11 -4.77
N LYS A 27 -23.64 5.35 -4.45
CA LYS A 27 -24.58 6.45 -4.20
C LYS A 27 -25.63 6.59 -5.31
N LYS A 28 -25.19 6.48 -6.57
CA LYS A 28 -26.04 6.49 -7.77
C LYS A 28 -27.10 5.37 -7.81
N ASP A 29 -26.92 4.31 -7.03
CA ASP A 29 -27.86 3.18 -6.98
C ASP A 29 -28.93 3.33 -5.89
N ILE A 30 -28.84 4.34 -5.00
CA ILE A 30 -29.69 4.45 -3.80
C ILE A 30 -30.68 5.63 -3.89
N LYS A 31 -30.22 6.86 -4.19
CA LYS A 31 -31.01 8.07 -4.52
C LYS A 31 -30.09 9.31 -4.52
N GLU A 32 -30.45 10.34 -5.30
CA GLU A 32 -29.79 11.64 -5.28
C GLU A 32 -29.84 12.29 -3.90
N GLY A 33 -28.72 12.86 -3.42
CA GLY A 33 -28.81 13.98 -2.49
C GLY A 33 -28.00 13.96 -1.20
N LYS A 34 -27.49 12.84 -0.66
CA LYS A 34 -26.64 12.91 0.56
C LYS A 34 -25.46 11.94 0.53
N GLU A 35 -24.28 12.45 0.81
CA GLU A 35 -23.07 11.67 1.00
C GLU A 35 -23.17 11.01 2.38
N PHE A 36 -23.34 9.70 2.41
CA PHE A 36 -23.38 8.96 3.67
C PHE A 36 -22.19 8.01 3.73
N THR A 37 -21.19 8.37 4.51
CA THR A 37 -20.06 7.51 4.87
C THR A 37 -20.47 6.60 6.03
N TYR A 38 -21.44 5.71 5.83
CA TYR A 38 -21.67 4.63 6.80
C TYR A 38 -20.52 3.63 6.72
N GLU A 39 -20.10 3.11 7.86
CA GLU A 39 -19.19 1.97 7.90
C GLU A 39 -19.80 0.76 7.17
N ALA A 40 -18.98 0.01 6.43
CA ALA A 40 -19.45 -1.19 5.76
C ALA A 40 -19.61 -2.32 6.79
N LYS A 41 -20.85 -2.64 7.16
CA LYS A 41 -21.16 -3.74 8.09
C LYS A 41 -21.59 -4.99 7.34
N CYS A 42 -21.19 -6.15 7.85
CA CYS A 42 -21.58 -7.44 7.33
C CYS A 42 -23.08 -7.66 7.56
N PRO A 43 -23.87 -8.00 6.54
CA PRO A 43 -25.31 -8.22 6.70
C PRO A 43 -25.66 -9.49 7.50
N GLU A 44 -24.68 -10.37 7.76
CA GLU A 44 -24.90 -11.60 8.53
C GLU A 44 -24.54 -11.45 10.01
N CYS A 45 -23.38 -10.87 10.33
CA CYS A 45 -22.91 -10.75 11.72
C CYS A 45 -22.82 -9.31 12.25
N GLY A 46 -23.11 -8.30 11.44
CA GLY A 46 -23.05 -6.88 11.83
C GLY A 46 -21.65 -6.29 12.00
N GLN A 47 -20.58 -7.11 11.91
CA GLN A 47 -19.20 -6.67 12.08
C GLN A 47 -18.72 -5.79 10.92
N LEU A 48 -17.70 -4.98 11.18
CA LEU A 48 -17.05 -4.17 10.15
C LEU A 48 -16.40 -5.05 9.08
N MET A 49 -16.53 -4.61 7.84
CA MET A 49 -15.97 -5.28 6.67
C MET A 49 -14.74 -4.53 6.15
N ALA A 50 -13.74 -5.30 5.75
CA ALA A 50 -12.55 -4.81 5.09
C ALA A 50 -12.86 -4.37 3.66
N ASN A 51 -12.53 -3.13 3.30
CA ASN A 51 -12.54 -2.71 1.90
C ASN A 51 -11.33 -3.32 1.19
N MET A 52 -11.58 -4.28 0.29
CA MET A 52 -10.53 -5.02 -0.39
C MET A 52 -10.20 -4.47 -1.78
N GLY A 53 -10.93 -3.45 -2.25
CA GLY A 53 -10.70 -2.82 -3.56
C GLY A 53 -11.53 -3.38 -4.71
N PHE A 54 -11.15 -3.06 -5.93
CA PHE A 54 -11.94 -3.33 -7.13
C PHE A 54 -11.59 -4.67 -7.79
N ASP A 55 -10.36 -5.13 -7.62
CA ASP A 55 -9.83 -6.34 -8.25
C ASP A 55 -9.81 -7.54 -7.29
N PHE A 56 -10.52 -7.45 -6.16
CA PHE A 56 -10.52 -8.51 -5.17
C PHE A 56 -11.41 -9.69 -5.61
N GLU A 57 -10.75 -10.82 -5.84
CA GLU A 57 -11.40 -12.11 -6.00
C GLU A 57 -11.48 -12.83 -4.66
N SER A 58 -12.71 -13.10 -4.21
CA SER A 58 -12.92 -13.76 -2.93
C SER A 58 -12.65 -15.26 -3.01
N PRO A 59 -11.99 -15.85 -2.00
CA PRO A 59 -11.90 -17.29 -1.87
C PRO A 59 -13.28 -17.96 -1.75
N LYS A 60 -13.33 -19.28 -1.94
CA LYS A 60 -14.52 -20.07 -1.59
C LYS A 60 -14.81 -19.91 -0.10
N LYS A 61 -16.10 -19.92 0.28
CA LYS A 61 -16.55 -19.67 1.66
C LYS A 61 -15.95 -20.64 2.69
N ASP A 62 -15.67 -21.87 2.30
CA ASP A 62 -15.15 -22.96 3.12
C ASP A 62 -13.61 -23.05 3.13
N ASP A 63 -12.93 -22.21 2.33
CA ASP A 63 -11.47 -22.19 2.24
C ASP A 63 -10.86 -21.33 3.35
N ALA A 64 -10.96 -21.81 4.59
CA ALA A 64 -10.52 -21.08 5.78
C ALA A 64 -9.05 -20.64 5.71
N ARG A 65 -8.18 -21.44 5.08
CA ARG A 65 -6.75 -21.11 4.91
C ARG A 65 -6.56 -19.88 4.03
N LYS A 66 -7.26 -19.81 2.89
CA LYS A 66 -7.19 -18.61 2.04
C LYS A 66 -7.80 -17.40 2.71
N TRP A 67 -8.92 -17.56 3.42
CA TRP A 67 -9.53 -16.45 4.17
C TRP A 67 -8.60 -15.87 5.23
N GLU A 68 -7.89 -16.73 5.97
CA GLU A 68 -6.88 -16.28 6.95
C GLU A 68 -5.69 -15.59 6.28
N HIS A 69 -5.25 -16.07 5.11
CA HIS A 69 -4.21 -15.39 4.34
C HIS A 69 -4.66 -14.00 3.86
N ILE A 70 -5.87 -13.85 3.32
CA ILE A 70 -6.40 -12.54 2.91
C ILE A 70 -6.53 -11.60 4.12
N LYS A 71 -6.96 -12.12 5.27
CA LYS A 71 -7.01 -11.34 6.52
C LYS A 71 -5.61 -10.86 6.94
N SER A 72 -4.60 -11.71 6.81
CA SER A 72 -3.19 -11.36 7.06
C SER A 72 -2.72 -10.26 6.13
N LEU A 73 -2.98 -10.37 4.82
CA LEU A 73 -2.69 -9.31 3.84
C LEU A 73 -3.36 -7.98 4.21
N TYR A 74 -4.64 -8.01 4.58
CA TYR A 74 -5.37 -6.81 4.97
C TYR A 74 -4.79 -6.16 6.23
N SER A 75 -4.39 -6.96 7.23
CA SER A 75 -3.83 -6.45 8.48
C SER A 75 -2.55 -5.61 8.31
N VAL A 76 -1.81 -5.86 7.22
CA VAL A 76 -0.58 -5.13 6.85
C VAL A 76 -0.81 -4.08 5.75
N GLY A 77 -2.07 -3.84 5.39
CA GLY A 77 -2.50 -2.82 4.43
C GLY A 77 -2.43 -3.25 2.97
N ILE A 78 -2.21 -4.54 2.66
CA ILE A 78 -2.23 -5.05 1.28
C ILE A 78 -3.68 -5.32 0.87
N THR A 79 -4.11 -4.64 -0.20
CA THR A 79 -5.46 -4.72 -0.76
C THR A 79 -5.41 -4.69 -2.30
N PHE A 80 -6.53 -4.93 -2.95
CA PHE A 80 -6.65 -5.12 -4.40
C PHE A 80 -7.25 -3.88 -5.07
N HIS A 81 -6.75 -2.70 -4.68
CA HIS A 81 -7.05 -1.46 -5.38
C HIS A 81 -6.11 -1.32 -6.57
N SER A 82 -6.64 -1.18 -7.78
CA SER A 82 -5.86 -0.79 -8.95
C SER A 82 -6.59 0.24 -9.79
N CYS A 83 -5.87 0.83 -10.76
CA CYS A 83 -6.48 1.67 -11.79
C CYS A 83 -7.07 0.85 -12.96
N GLY A 84 -7.06 -0.49 -12.89
CA GLY A 84 -7.62 -1.35 -13.93
C GLY A 84 -6.81 -1.42 -15.22
N CYS A 85 -5.68 -0.70 -15.32
CA CYS A 85 -4.71 -0.82 -16.42
C CYS A 85 -3.62 -1.85 -16.13
N SER A 86 -3.15 -1.92 -14.89
CA SER A 86 -1.95 -2.68 -14.50
C SER A 86 -2.21 -3.70 -13.39
N GLY A 87 -3.44 -3.78 -12.89
CA GLY A 87 -3.79 -4.59 -11.72
C GLY A 87 -3.10 -4.10 -10.44
N PRO A 88 -3.26 -4.84 -9.33
CA PRO A 88 -2.72 -4.44 -8.02
C PRO A 88 -1.20 -4.72 -7.86
N GLY A 89 -0.53 -5.20 -8.91
CA GLY A 89 0.87 -5.61 -8.86
C GLY A 89 1.07 -6.97 -8.17
N TYR A 90 2.29 -7.21 -7.69
CA TYR A 90 2.62 -8.46 -6.98
C TYR A 90 1.95 -8.49 -5.59
N ILE A 91 1.23 -9.58 -5.31
CA ILE A 91 0.61 -9.85 -4.02
C ILE A 91 1.14 -11.20 -3.51
N PRO A 92 1.78 -11.24 -2.31
CA PRO A 92 2.24 -12.49 -1.74
C PRO A 92 1.09 -13.49 -1.54
N ASN A 93 1.32 -14.75 -1.94
CA ASN A 93 0.28 -15.79 -1.96
C ASN A 93 0.32 -16.74 -0.76
N SER A 94 1.27 -16.56 0.15
CA SER A 94 1.37 -17.29 1.41
C SER A 94 1.95 -16.40 2.52
N LYS A 95 1.84 -16.84 3.77
CA LYS A 95 2.43 -16.15 4.93
C LYS A 95 3.96 -16.05 4.81
N GLU A 96 4.61 -17.10 4.33
CA GLU A 96 6.06 -17.16 4.14
C GLU A 96 6.50 -16.17 3.05
N LYS A 97 5.79 -16.14 1.92
CA LYS A 97 6.05 -15.17 0.86
C LYS A 97 5.77 -13.73 1.29
N LEU A 98 4.80 -13.52 2.19
CA LEU A 98 4.51 -12.21 2.75
C LEU A 98 5.66 -11.74 3.66
N GLN A 99 6.22 -12.63 4.46
CA GLN A 99 7.40 -12.34 5.28
C GLN A 99 8.63 -12.03 4.41
N GLU A 100 8.90 -12.87 3.39
CA GLU A 100 9.99 -12.66 2.43
C GLU A 100 9.87 -11.30 1.74
N TYR A 101 8.67 -10.95 1.26
CA TYR A 101 8.38 -9.67 0.62
C TYR A 101 8.75 -8.47 1.51
N PHE A 102 8.37 -8.49 2.79
CA PHE A 102 8.69 -7.39 3.69
C PHE A 102 10.14 -7.36 4.13
N GLN A 103 10.81 -8.52 4.27
CA GLN A 103 12.25 -8.56 4.53
C GLN A 103 13.05 -7.98 3.37
N ASP A 104 12.69 -8.31 2.13
CA ASP A 104 13.29 -7.73 0.94
C ASP A 104 13.07 -6.22 0.87
N LEU A 105 11.86 -5.77 1.18
CA LEU A 105 11.52 -4.35 1.18
C LEU A 105 12.31 -3.59 2.26
N LYS A 106 12.40 -4.15 3.47
CA LYS A 106 13.24 -3.63 4.55
C LYS A 106 14.71 -3.52 4.11
N GLY A 107 15.24 -4.56 3.48
CA GLY A 107 16.61 -4.56 2.95
C GLY A 107 16.85 -3.46 1.92
N LYS A 108 15.89 -3.20 1.04
CA LYS A 108 15.95 -2.08 0.08
C LYS A 108 15.94 -0.72 0.78
N TYR A 109 15.11 -0.54 1.81
CA TYR A 109 15.05 0.72 2.56
C TYR A 109 16.33 0.98 3.35
N LEU A 110 16.92 -0.07 3.96
CA LEU A 110 18.22 0.03 4.62
C LEU A 110 19.33 0.45 3.64
N LYS A 111 19.37 -0.14 2.44
CA LYS A 111 20.32 0.27 1.39
C LYS A 111 20.16 1.74 0.99
N ASN A 112 18.92 2.23 0.88
CA ASN A 112 18.68 3.64 0.62
C ASN A 112 19.17 4.51 1.79
N MET A 113 18.93 4.11 3.03
CA MET A 113 19.43 4.83 4.20
C MET A 113 20.98 4.88 4.23
N ASP A 114 21.66 3.80 3.82
CA ASP A 114 23.12 3.78 3.74
C ASP A 114 23.68 4.72 2.66
N PHE A 115 22.95 4.90 1.55
CA PHE A 115 23.26 5.95 0.59
C PHE A 115 23.23 7.34 1.27
N TRP A 116 22.20 7.66 2.04
CA TRP A 116 22.10 8.97 2.70
C TRP A 116 23.15 9.18 3.79
N ARG A 117 23.62 8.11 4.44
CA ARG A 117 24.72 8.17 5.41
C ARG A 117 26.09 8.45 4.76
N THR A 118 26.28 8.03 3.51
CA THR A 118 27.58 8.08 2.82
C THR A 118 27.64 9.17 1.75
N ARG A 119 26.49 9.73 1.34
CA ARG A 119 26.40 10.84 0.41
C ARG A 119 27.14 12.07 0.95
N THR A 120 27.96 12.69 0.11
CA THR A 120 28.53 14.01 0.41
C THR A 120 27.48 15.09 0.15
N GLU A 121 27.08 15.84 1.18
CA GLU A 121 26.11 16.93 1.01
C GLU A 121 26.70 18.04 0.11
N PRO A 122 25.96 18.51 -0.91
CA PRO A 122 26.40 19.62 -1.73
C PRO A 122 26.40 20.92 -0.91
N THR A 123 27.40 21.77 -1.14
CA THR A 123 27.55 23.05 -0.43
C THR A 123 27.00 24.25 -1.20
N ASN A 124 26.78 24.07 -2.51
CA ASN A 124 26.33 25.12 -3.42
C ASN A 124 25.41 24.58 -4.51
N ASN A 125 24.76 25.48 -5.26
CA ASN A 125 23.79 25.13 -6.30
C ASN A 125 24.39 24.26 -7.42
N ARG A 126 25.66 24.49 -7.81
CA ARG A 126 26.30 23.73 -8.89
C ARG A 126 26.65 22.30 -8.47
N GLU A 127 27.01 22.10 -7.21
CA GLU A 127 27.19 20.77 -6.63
C GLU A 127 25.85 20.06 -6.45
N ARG A 128 24.81 20.78 -6.01
CA ARG A 128 23.44 20.25 -5.91
C ARG A 128 22.96 19.71 -7.24
N ASP A 129 23.11 20.48 -8.32
CA ASP A 129 22.64 20.06 -9.64
C ASP A 129 23.37 18.80 -10.13
N ARG A 130 24.69 18.72 -9.91
CA ARG A 130 25.49 17.52 -10.22
C ARG A 130 25.12 16.31 -9.36
N ASP A 131 24.86 16.53 -8.08
CA ASP A 131 24.40 15.49 -7.16
C ASP A 131 23.02 14.98 -7.57
N TRP A 132 22.11 15.88 -7.96
CA TRP A 132 20.79 15.54 -8.47
C TRP A 132 20.88 14.69 -9.73
N ASP A 133 21.66 15.12 -10.73
CA ASP A 133 21.81 14.37 -11.99
C ASP A 133 22.36 12.95 -11.76
N LYS A 134 23.29 12.81 -10.80
CA LYS A 134 23.91 11.52 -10.48
C LYS A 134 22.99 10.61 -9.66
N ASN A 135 22.27 11.16 -8.70
CA ASN A 135 21.55 10.43 -7.64
C ASN A 135 20.04 10.70 -7.66
N TRP A 136 19.48 10.98 -8.85
CA TRP A 136 18.10 11.45 -9.00
C TRP A 136 17.07 10.44 -8.46
N VAL A 137 17.37 9.13 -8.48
CA VAL A 137 16.48 8.08 -7.99
C VAL A 137 16.36 8.16 -6.47
N GLU A 138 17.50 8.18 -5.77
CA GLU A 138 17.57 8.23 -4.32
C GLU A 138 17.03 9.57 -3.79
N LEU A 139 17.37 10.68 -4.43
CA LEU A 139 16.89 12.01 -4.04
C LEU A 139 15.39 12.17 -4.33
N GLY A 140 14.94 11.76 -5.52
CA GLY A 140 13.55 11.83 -5.94
C GLY A 140 12.60 10.93 -5.14
N SER A 141 13.14 9.90 -4.49
CA SER A 141 12.38 9.04 -3.58
C SER A 141 11.96 9.75 -2.29
N VAL A 142 12.76 10.71 -1.82
CA VAL A 142 12.54 11.42 -0.55
C VAL A 142 11.75 12.71 -0.77
N THR A 143 12.04 13.44 -1.85
CA THR A 143 11.43 14.76 -2.08
C THR A 143 11.32 15.11 -3.56
N ARG A 144 10.36 15.99 -3.88
CA ARG A 144 10.19 16.58 -5.22
C ARG A 144 10.92 17.92 -5.38
N LYS A 145 11.54 18.43 -4.32
CA LYS A 145 12.17 19.75 -4.27
C LYS A 145 13.59 19.75 -4.88
N HIS A 146 13.71 19.47 -6.17
CA HIS A 146 15.00 19.39 -6.86
C HIS A 146 15.83 20.70 -6.85
N ARG A 147 15.22 21.85 -6.53
CA ARG A 147 15.88 23.16 -6.47
C ARG A 147 16.47 23.49 -5.09
N GLU A 148 16.28 22.65 -4.08
CA GLU A 148 16.79 22.86 -2.72
C GLU A 148 17.93 21.88 -2.43
N ILE A 149 18.88 22.28 -1.57
CA ILE A 149 19.89 21.35 -1.05
C ILE A 149 19.21 20.49 0.02
N ILE A 150 19.12 19.19 -0.25
CA ILE A 150 18.49 18.22 0.65
C ILE A 150 19.51 17.73 1.65
N LYS A 151 19.22 17.86 2.95
CA LYS A 151 20.09 17.36 4.01
C LYS A 151 20.07 15.84 4.08
N ASN A 152 21.21 15.25 4.39
CA ASN A 152 21.34 13.82 4.60
C ASN A 152 20.45 13.34 5.73
N GLN A 153 20.34 14.14 6.80
CA GLN A 153 19.47 13.80 7.92
C GLN A 153 18.00 13.66 7.50
N GLU A 154 17.50 14.52 6.60
CA GLU A 154 16.13 14.41 6.07
C GLU A 154 15.90 13.07 5.35
N GLY A 155 16.87 12.64 4.54
CA GLY A 155 16.81 11.35 3.86
C GLY A 155 16.91 10.18 4.84
N ILE A 156 17.79 10.27 5.83
CA ILE A 156 17.92 9.25 6.89
C ILE A 156 16.61 9.09 7.65
N ASP A 157 16.00 10.20 8.09
CA ASP A 157 14.75 10.18 8.86
C ASP A 157 13.59 9.60 8.03
N PHE A 158 13.47 10.01 6.77
CA PHE A 158 12.48 9.51 5.83
C PHE A 158 12.54 7.99 5.65
N TRP A 159 13.74 7.43 5.51
CA TRP A 159 13.93 5.99 5.34
C TRP A 159 13.82 5.23 6.66
N LEU A 160 14.26 5.82 7.78
CA LEU A 160 14.11 5.24 9.11
C LEU A 160 12.63 5.05 9.48
N GLU A 161 11.78 6.02 9.19
CA GLU A 161 10.33 5.91 9.41
C GLU A 161 9.74 4.73 8.62
N ARG A 162 10.10 4.60 7.33
CA ARG A 162 9.67 3.48 6.48
C ARG A 162 10.17 2.13 6.98
N VAL A 163 11.42 2.05 7.46
CA VAL A 163 11.94 0.82 8.06
C VAL A 163 11.11 0.43 9.28
N LYS A 164 10.78 1.37 10.16
CA LYS A 164 9.92 1.12 11.34
C LYS A 164 8.52 0.66 10.94
N GLU A 165 7.92 1.24 9.91
CA GLU A 165 6.63 0.80 9.37
C GLU A 165 6.68 -0.65 8.90
N ILE A 166 7.72 -1.02 8.14
CA ILE A 166 7.87 -2.40 7.64
C ILE A 166 8.16 -3.38 8.78
N GLU A 167 8.96 -3.00 9.77
CA GLU A 167 9.19 -3.83 10.96
C GLU A 167 7.91 -4.07 11.75
N SER A 168 7.07 -3.05 11.90
CA SER A 168 5.74 -3.18 12.49
C SER A 168 4.87 -4.17 11.72
N LYS A 169 4.83 -4.06 10.38
CA LYS A 169 4.10 -5.02 9.52
C LYS A 169 4.62 -6.44 9.65
N ILE A 170 5.94 -6.64 9.71
CA ILE A 170 6.54 -7.96 9.92
C ILE A 170 6.09 -8.55 11.27
N ASN A 171 6.03 -7.73 12.32
CA ASN A 171 5.60 -8.17 13.64
C ASN A 171 4.11 -8.53 13.70
N LEU A 172 3.25 -7.86 12.92
CA LEU A 172 1.83 -8.21 12.79
C LEU A 172 1.61 -9.58 12.11
N ILE A 173 2.57 -10.04 11.31
CA ILE A 173 2.46 -11.32 10.60
C ILE A 173 2.90 -12.49 11.47
N LYS A 174 3.80 -12.28 12.44
CA LYS A 174 4.35 -13.35 13.29
C LYS A 174 3.24 -14.05 14.06
#